data_AF-A0A9E3U279-F1
#
_entry.id   AF-A0A9E3U279-F1
#
_cell.length_a   1.000
_cell.length_b   1.000
_cell.length_c   1.000
_cell.angle_alpha   90.00
_cell.angle_beta   90.00
_cell.angle_gamma   90.00
#
_symmetry.space_group_name_H-M   'P 1'
#
loop_
_entity.id
_entity.type
_entity.pdbx_description
1 polymer ?
#
loop_
_entity_poly.entity_id
_entity_poly.type
_entity_poly.pdbx_seq_one_letter_code
_entity_poly.pdbx_strand_id
1 'polypeptide(L)'
;MTDLAAAVCSIALTKRRRFFWAAWWTAAPIAKPFRKPDASHGGAATREDALAEAEAASGRSLVVIDGRWARAWSRILRGQEPWTARDAKGDDRRTTAPTGAPSTTSIWTTLGVPNDATVADIKAAFRKRALETHPDHGGDPARFTALKRAYEKALARREEAERRPRRRRA
;
A
#
# COMPACT_ATOMS: atom_id res chain seq x y z
N MET A 1 -31.90 17.79 -1.69
CA MET A 1 -31.65 17.67 -0.24
C MET A 1 -31.12 16.27 0.07
N THR A 2 -29.84 16.00 -0.17
CA THR A 2 -29.15 14.86 0.46
C THR A 2 -27.65 15.09 0.26
N ASP A 3 -26.99 15.69 1.24
CA ASP A 3 -25.57 15.44 1.42
C ASP A 3 -25.29 15.52 2.92
N LEU A 4 -25.66 14.44 3.61
CA LEU A 4 -25.03 14.10 4.89
C LEU A 4 -23.59 13.70 4.55
N ALA A 5 -22.75 14.66 4.15
CA ALA A 5 -21.31 14.45 4.07
C ALA A 5 -20.90 13.93 5.45
N ALA A 6 -20.55 12.65 5.52
CA ALA A 6 -20.10 12.05 6.76
C ALA A 6 -19.00 12.93 7.34
N ALA A 7 -19.08 13.24 8.63
CA ALA A 7 -18.01 13.95 9.29
C ALA A 7 -16.80 13.00 9.31
N VAL A 8 -15.67 13.42 8.73
CA VAL A 8 -14.50 12.59 8.50
C VAL A 8 -13.27 13.12 9.20
N CYS A 9 -12.40 12.20 9.61
CA CYS A 9 -11.09 12.50 10.18
C CYS A 9 -9.99 11.78 9.38
N SER A 10 -8.98 12.49 8.93
CA SER A 10 -7.76 11.91 8.37
C SER A 10 -6.66 11.95 9.41
N ILE A 11 -5.91 10.85 9.55
CA ILE A 11 -4.84 10.73 10.54
C ILE A 11 -3.56 10.25 9.85
N ALA A 12 -2.46 10.96 10.07
CA ALA A 12 -1.15 10.67 9.48
C ALA A 12 -0.04 10.61 10.54
N LEU A 13 0.88 9.66 10.38
CA LEU A 13 2.10 9.61 11.18
C LEU A 13 3.12 10.64 10.67
N THR A 14 3.68 11.42 11.59
CA THR A 14 4.71 12.42 11.31
C THR A 14 6.12 11.83 11.43
N LYS A 15 7.14 12.56 10.96
CA LYS A 15 8.57 12.18 11.11
C LYS A 15 8.98 11.95 12.57
N ARG A 16 8.33 12.62 13.52
CA ARG A 16 8.60 12.51 14.96
C ARG A 16 7.86 11.36 15.63
N ARG A 17 7.29 10.42 14.85
CA ARG A 17 6.47 9.29 15.35
C ARG A 17 5.26 9.73 16.18
N ARG A 18 4.79 10.97 16.00
CA ARG A 18 3.53 11.50 16.55
C ARG A 18 2.46 11.51 15.47
N PHE A 19 1.20 11.42 15.85
CA PHE A 19 0.08 11.50 14.92
C PHE A 19 -0.36 12.96 14.72
N PHE A 20 -0.71 13.27 13.49
CA PHE A 20 -1.31 14.53 13.07
C PHE A 20 -2.66 14.20 12.43
N TRP A 21 -3.72 14.84 12.91
CA TRP A 21 -5.06 14.66 12.41
C TRP A 21 -5.60 15.94 11.78
N ALA A 22 -6.50 15.76 10.83
CA ALA A 22 -7.26 16.81 10.19
C ALA A 22 -8.69 16.32 10.00
N ALA A 23 -9.68 17.13 10.38
CA ALA A 23 -11.08 16.75 10.37
C ALA A 23 -11.91 17.70 9.52
N TRP A 24 -12.90 17.12 8.84
CA TRP A 24 -13.86 17.82 7.99
C TRP A 24 -15.24 17.35 8.37
N TRP A 25 -16.06 18.28 8.84
CA TRP A 25 -17.37 17.98 9.39
C TRP A 25 -18.43 18.95 8.90
N THR A 26 -18.02 20.09 8.34
CA THR A 26 -18.91 21.05 7.70
C THR A 26 -19.15 20.66 6.23
N ALA A 27 -18.16 20.05 5.56
CA ALA A 27 -18.39 19.25 4.37
C ALA A 27 -17.17 18.40 4.02
N ALA A 28 -17.36 17.42 3.14
CA ALA A 28 -16.32 16.48 2.73
C ALA A 28 -15.05 17.16 2.18
N PRO A 29 -13.87 16.52 2.33
CA PRO A 29 -12.62 17.04 1.81
C PRO A 29 -12.59 16.99 0.27
N ILE A 30 -12.17 18.10 -0.36
CA ILE A 30 -12.06 18.27 -1.80
C ILE A 30 -10.58 18.48 -2.16
N ALA A 31 -10.10 17.81 -3.20
CA ALA A 31 -8.68 17.82 -3.56
C ALA A 31 -8.28 19.06 -4.38
N LYS A 32 -9.21 19.62 -5.17
CA LYS A 32 -9.00 20.75 -6.08
C LYS A 32 -10.26 21.65 -6.14
N PRO A 33 -10.20 22.92 -5.69
CA PRO A 33 -9.14 23.44 -4.81
C PRO A 33 -9.09 22.65 -3.49
N PHE A 34 -7.91 22.54 -2.88
CA PHE A 34 -7.78 21.79 -1.63
C PHE A 34 -8.63 22.44 -0.54
N ARG A 35 -9.63 21.72 -0.02
CA ARG A 35 -10.49 22.22 1.06
C ARG A 35 -9.76 22.16 2.40
N LYS A 36 -9.60 23.30 3.05
CA LYS A 36 -9.08 23.40 4.41
C LYS A 36 -9.95 22.59 5.39
N PRO A 37 -9.36 21.81 6.32
CA PRO A 37 -10.10 21.13 7.38
C PRO A 37 -10.73 22.14 8.35
N ASP A 38 -11.84 21.72 8.97
CA ASP A 38 -12.51 22.51 10.01
C ASP A 38 -11.62 22.62 11.26
N ALA A 39 -10.93 21.54 11.63
CA ALA A 39 -9.85 21.57 12.61
C ALA A 39 -8.73 20.57 12.29
N SER A 40 -7.55 20.83 12.85
CA SER A 40 -6.41 19.93 12.79
C SER A 40 -5.51 20.12 13.99
N HIS A 41 -4.99 19.04 14.55
CA HIS A 41 -3.98 19.08 15.60
C HIS A 41 -2.93 18.00 15.38
N GLY A 42 -1.75 18.17 15.95
CA GLY A 42 -0.72 17.15 15.93
C GLY A 42 0.04 17.09 17.23
N GLY A 43 0.51 15.90 17.59
CA GLY A 43 1.16 15.67 18.87
C GLY A 43 0.69 14.38 19.55
N ALA A 44 -0.48 13.89 19.15
CA ALA A 44 -1.08 12.67 19.66
C ALA A 44 -0.09 11.49 19.65
N ALA A 45 -0.07 10.75 20.76
CA ALA A 45 0.84 9.64 20.97
C ALA A 45 0.39 8.38 20.21
N THR A 46 -0.93 8.21 20.07
CA THR A 46 -1.54 7.07 19.38
C THR A 46 -2.55 7.55 18.33
N ARG A 47 -2.97 6.63 17.47
CA ARG A 47 -4.00 6.93 16.46
C ARG A 47 -5.38 7.14 17.11
N GLU A 48 -5.66 6.43 18.19
CA GLU A 48 -6.91 6.54 18.95
C GLU A 48 -6.99 7.88 19.67
N ASP A 49 -5.89 8.31 20.29
CA ASP A 49 -5.74 9.62 20.93
C ASP A 49 -5.98 10.75 19.90
N ALA A 50 -5.41 10.63 18.71
CA ALA A 50 -5.66 11.57 17.60
C ALA A 50 -7.12 11.58 17.14
N LEU A 51 -7.82 10.45 17.17
CA LEU A 51 -9.25 10.39 16.85
C LEU A 51 -10.09 11.02 17.95
N ALA A 52 -9.80 10.70 19.21
CA ALA A 52 -10.51 11.27 20.37
C ALA A 52 -10.38 12.80 20.41
N GLU A 53 -9.18 13.35 20.15
CA GLU A 53 -8.97 14.80 20.01
C GLU A 53 -9.82 15.39 18.88
N ALA A 54 -9.90 14.71 17.74
CA ALA A 54 -10.68 15.17 16.59
C ALA A 54 -12.19 15.15 16.86
N GLU A 55 -12.69 14.09 17.50
CA GLU A 55 -14.09 13.97 17.89
C GLU A 55 -14.46 15.02 18.95
N ALA A 56 -13.59 15.22 19.95
CA ALA A 56 -13.74 16.28 20.95
C ALA A 56 -13.80 17.68 20.30
N ALA A 57 -12.96 17.95 19.30
CA ALA A 57 -12.98 19.22 18.57
C ALA A 57 -14.24 19.42 17.72
N SER A 58 -14.81 18.33 17.19
CA SER A 58 -16.00 18.39 16.34
C SER A 58 -17.33 18.32 17.11
N GLY A 59 -17.29 17.87 18.37
CA GLY A 59 -18.48 17.58 19.19
C GLY A 59 -19.30 16.39 18.68
N ARG A 60 -18.75 15.54 17.81
CA ARG A 60 -19.44 14.41 17.19
C ARG A 60 -18.48 13.29 16.80
N SER A 61 -19.02 12.12 16.48
CA SER A 61 -18.22 11.01 15.95
C SER A 61 -17.73 11.27 14.53
N LEU A 62 -16.49 10.89 14.26
CA LEU A 62 -15.83 11.10 12.96
C LEU A 62 -15.42 9.77 12.32
N VAL A 63 -15.72 9.62 11.03
CA VAL A 63 -15.28 8.46 10.24
C VAL A 63 -13.83 8.65 9.83
N VAL A 64 -12.95 7.72 10.21
CA VAL A 64 -11.53 7.79 9.84
C VAL A 64 -11.34 7.45 8.36
N ILE A 65 -10.80 8.40 7.59
CA ILE A 65 -10.46 8.24 6.17
C ILE A 65 -8.95 8.12 5.94
N ASP A 66 -8.54 7.98 4.67
CA ASP A 66 -7.14 7.84 4.29
C ASP A 66 -6.27 9.00 4.82
N GLY A 67 -5.12 8.66 5.40
CA GLY A 67 -4.17 9.61 6.00
C GLY A 67 -3.54 10.60 5.02
N ARG A 68 -3.71 10.43 3.71
CA ARG A 68 -3.21 11.36 2.67
C ARG A 68 -3.73 12.77 2.86
N TRP A 69 -4.96 12.94 3.35
CA TRP A 69 -5.54 14.26 3.56
C TRP A 69 -4.86 15.02 4.70
N ALA A 70 -4.59 14.35 5.82
CA ALA A 70 -3.80 14.90 6.92
C ALA A 70 -2.34 15.20 6.49
N ARG A 71 -1.74 14.33 5.66
CA ARG A 71 -0.41 14.60 5.08
C ARG A 71 -0.43 15.83 4.18
N ALA A 72 -1.42 15.91 3.29
CA ALA A 72 -1.58 17.03 2.37
C ALA A 72 -1.78 18.35 3.12
N TRP A 73 -2.64 18.36 4.15
CA TRP A 73 -2.82 19.51 5.01
C TRP A 73 -1.53 19.89 5.76
N SER A 74 -0.80 18.91 6.31
CA SER A 74 0.50 19.17 6.97
C SER A 74 1.55 19.76 6.01
N ARG A 75 1.46 19.48 4.71
CA ARG A 75 2.31 20.08 3.67
C ARG A 75 1.89 21.52 3.36
N ILE A 76 0.59 21.78 3.25
CA ILE A 76 0.06 23.15 3.06
C ILE A 76 0.48 24.05 4.21
N LEU A 77 0.41 23.57 5.46
CA LEU A 77 0.89 24.32 6.63
C LEU A 77 2.39 24.65 6.58
N ARG A 78 3.17 23.98 5.73
CA ARG A 78 4.60 24.22 5.49
C ARG A 78 4.86 24.99 4.19
N GLY A 79 3.83 25.54 3.56
CA GLY A 79 3.93 26.23 2.26
C GLY A 79 4.27 25.31 1.09
N GLN A 80 4.03 24.00 1.22
CA GLN A 80 4.28 23.02 0.16
C GLN A 80 2.98 22.62 -0.55
N GLU A 81 3.10 22.11 -1.77
CA GLU A 81 1.96 21.55 -2.50
C GLU A 81 1.33 20.36 -1.75
N PRO A 82 -0.02 20.28 -1.67
CA PRO A 82 -0.74 19.27 -0.90
C PRO A 82 -0.48 17.84 -1.39
N TRP A 83 -0.32 17.64 -2.69
CA TRP A 83 -0.18 16.33 -3.30
C TRP A 83 1.22 16.16 -3.87
N THR A 84 1.88 15.04 -3.58
CA THR A 84 3.09 14.68 -4.33
C THR A 84 2.70 14.06 -5.68
N ALA A 85 3.65 13.97 -6.62
CA ALA A 85 3.44 13.24 -7.88
C ALA A 85 2.97 11.78 -7.66
N ARG A 86 3.34 11.17 -6.51
CA ARG A 86 2.88 9.83 -6.11
C ARG A 86 1.43 9.84 -5.62
N ASP A 87 1.01 10.88 -4.89
CA ASP A 87 -0.37 11.02 -4.41
C ASP A 87 -1.32 11.37 -5.56
N ALA A 88 -0.88 12.19 -6.51
CA ALA A 88 -1.64 12.57 -7.70
C ALA A 88 -1.92 11.38 -8.63
N LYS A 89 -1.06 10.36 -8.63
CA LYS A 89 -1.22 9.16 -9.46
C LYS A 89 -2.25 8.16 -8.91
N GLY A 90 -2.88 8.46 -7.77
CA GLY A 90 -3.90 7.61 -7.15
C GLY A 90 -3.30 6.31 -6.63
N ASP A 91 -2.96 6.25 -5.33
CA ASP A 91 -2.67 4.97 -4.66
C ASP A 91 -3.98 4.18 -4.54
N ASP A 92 -4.34 3.48 -5.62
CA ASP A 92 -5.40 2.47 -5.75
C ASP A 92 -5.20 1.25 -4.83
N ARG A 93 -4.24 1.31 -3.90
CA ARG A 93 -3.87 0.18 -3.02
C ARG A 93 -4.57 0.21 -1.67
N ARG A 94 -5.49 1.14 -1.43
CA ARG A 94 -6.01 1.36 -0.08
C ARG A 94 -7.45 1.85 -0.05
N THR A 95 -8.36 1.22 -0.78
CA THR A 95 -9.79 1.28 -0.43
C THR A 95 -10.43 -0.06 -0.78
N THR A 96 -11.00 -0.70 0.24
CA THR A 96 -11.92 -1.87 0.26
C THR A 96 -11.42 -3.26 -0.18
N ALA A 97 -11.05 -4.10 0.80
CA ALA A 97 -11.60 -5.45 0.99
C ALA A 97 -11.16 -6.06 2.35
N PRO A 98 -12.06 -6.70 3.13
CA PRO A 98 -11.69 -7.56 4.26
C PRO A 98 -11.29 -8.97 3.78
N THR A 99 -10.58 -9.69 4.65
CA THR A 99 -10.24 -11.12 4.57
C THR A 99 -9.03 -11.52 3.71
N GLY A 100 -7.93 -11.81 4.42
CA GLY A 100 -7.19 -13.07 4.31
C GLY A 100 -6.87 -13.59 2.91
N ALA A 101 -5.93 -12.96 2.21
CA ALA A 101 -5.04 -13.67 1.30
C ALA A 101 -3.70 -12.92 1.24
N PRO A 102 -2.55 -13.62 1.25
CA PRO A 102 -1.27 -12.96 1.24
C PRO A 102 -1.09 -12.24 -0.08
N SER A 103 -0.98 -10.91 -0.04
CA SER A 103 -0.44 -10.09 -1.11
C SER A 103 1.06 -10.36 -1.22
N THR A 104 1.34 -11.54 -1.74
CA THR A 104 2.54 -11.98 -2.43
C THR A 104 1.98 -13.11 -3.28
N THR A 105 1.71 -12.88 -4.57
CA THR A 105 1.75 -14.01 -5.49
C THR A 105 3.14 -14.58 -5.27
N SER A 106 3.21 -15.67 -4.50
CA SER A 106 4.49 -16.23 -4.10
C SER A 106 5.23 -16.45 -5.39
N ILE A 107 6.53 -16.14 -5.41
CA ILE A 107 7.39 -16.37 -6.57
C ILE A 107 7.11 -17.77 -7.17
N TRP A 108 6.88 -18.71 -6.26
CA TRP A 108 6.37 -20.07 -6.43
C TRP A 108 5.02 -20.17 -7.17
N THR A 109 3.98 -19.44 -6.77
CA THR A 109 2.69 -19.35 -7.46
C THR A 109 2.82 -18.76 -8.87
N THR A 110 3.63 -17.70 -9.04
CA THR A 110 3.88 -17.06 -10.36
C THR A 110 4.62 -18.01 -11.30
N LEU A 111 5.46 -18.91 -10.78
CA LEU A 111 6.15 -19.95 -11.54
C LEU A 111 5.35 -21.25 -11.65
N GLY A 112 4.38 -21.47 -10.76
CA GLY A 112 3.53 -22.67 -10.72
C GLY A 112 4.24 -23.85 -10.09
N VAL A 113 5.23 -23.59 -9.24
CA VAL A 113 6.08 -24.59 -8.62
C VAL A 113 5.93 -24.52 -7.10
N PRO A 114 6.08 -25.65 -6.39
CA PRO A 114 6.03 -25.65 -4.93
C PRO A 114 7.16 -24.81 -4.32
N ASN A 115 7.00 -24.41 -3.05
CA ASN A 115 8.05 -23.69 -2.33
C ASN A 115 9.36 -24.49 -2.33
N ASP A 116 9.28 -25.82 -2.19
CA ASP A 116 10.40 -26.77 -2.16
C ASP A 116 11.01 -27.13 -3.53
N ALA A 117 10.56 -26.50 -4.61
CA ALA A 117 11.05 -26.78 -5.95
C ALA A 117 12.56 -26.52 -6.08
N THR A 118 13.26 -27.43 -6.77
CA THR A 118 14.69 -27.30 -7.06
C THR A 118 14.93 -26.31 -8.20
N VAL A 119 16.21 -25.92 -8.40
CA VAL A 119 16.61 -25.07 -9.54
C VAL A 119 16.19 -25.69 -10.88
N ALA A 120 16.26 -27.01 -11.02
CA ALA A 120 15.85 -27.73 -12.23
C ALA A 120 14.33 -27.61 -12.47
N ASP A 121 13.52 -27.77 -11.42
CA ASP A 121 12.06 -27.67 -11.50
C ASP A 121 11.61 -26.23 -11.84
N ILE A 122 12.27 -25.24 -11.24
CA ILE A 122 12.03 -23.81 -11.52
C ILE A 122 12.31 -23.51 -13.01
N LYS A 123 13.41 -24.03 -13.55
CA LYS A 123 13.79 -23.87 -14.97
C LYS A 123 12.81 -24.58 -15.92
N ALA A 124 12.32 -25.76 -15.55
CA ALA A 124 11.35 -26.49 -16.35
C ALA A 124 10.00 -25.77 -16.41
N ALA A 125 9.49 -25.31 -15.26
CA ALA A 125 8.22 -24.61 -15.18
C ALA A 125 8.25 -23.23 -15.86
N PHE A 126 9.36 -22.51 -15.72
CA PHE A 126 9.56 -21.24 -16.44
C PHE A 126 9.49 -21.43 -17.95
N ARG A 127 10.18 -22.44 -18.51
CA ARG A 127 10.14 -22.72 -19.96
C ARG A 127 8.73 -23.04 -20.45
N LYS A 128 7.99 -23.87 -19.72
CA LYS A 128 6.60 -24.21 -20.06
C LYS A 128 5.71 -22.97 -20.10
N ARG A 129 5.76 -22.12 -19.07
CA ARG A 129 4.95 -20.90 -18.99
C ARG A 129 5.41 -19.79 -19.94
N ALA A 130 6.71 -19.72 -20.23
CA ALA A 130 7.26 -18.77 -21.18
C ALA A 130 6.73 -19.04 -22.59
N LEU A 131 6.55 -20.31 -22.97
CA LEU A 131 5.91 -20.69 -24.24
C LEU A 131 4.43 -20.32 -24.26
N GLU A 132 3.71 -20.53 -23.16
CA GLU A 132 2.27 -20.19 -23.04
C GLU A 132 2.01 -18.67 -22.99
N THR A 133 2.95 -17.90 -22.47
CA THR A 133 2.81 -16.44 -22.24
C THR A 133 3.64 -15.63 -23.25
N HIS A 134 4.22 -16.26 -24.28
CA HIS A 134 5.13 -15.56 -25.18
C HIS A 134 4.40 -14.50 -26.01
N PRO A 135 4.90 -13.25 -26.08
CA PRO A 135 4.24 -12.17 -26.81
C PRO A 135 4.11 -12.46 -28.32
N ASP A 136 5.09 -13.16 -28.93
CA ASP A 136 5.02 -13.57 -30.34
C ASP A 136 3.88 -14.55 -30.69
N HIS A 137 3.30 -15.23 -29.68
CA HIS A 137 2.17 -16.14 -29.87
C HIS A 137 0.83 -15.54 -29.38
N GLY A 138 0.78 -14.22 -29.15
CA GLY A 138 -0.40 -13.51 -28.64
C GLY A 138 -0.46 -13.43 -27.10
N GLY A 139 0.65 -13.67 -26.42
CA GLY A 139 0.78 -13.53 -24.97
C GLY A 139 0.94 -12.09 -24.50
N ASP A 140 0.71 -11.87 -23.21
CA ASP A 140 0.79 -10.54 -22.60
C ASP A 140 2.24 -10.22 -22.14
N PRO A 141 2.85 -9.12 -22.63
CA PRO A 141 4.24 -8.78 -22.31
C PRO A 141 4.43 -8.41 -20.82
N ALA A 142 3.40 -7.92 -20.14
CA ALA A 142 3.46 -7.65 -18.70
C ALA A 142 3.47 -8.95 -17.90
N ARG A 143 2.70 -9.97 -18.32
CA ARG A 143 2.74 -11.31 -17.72
C ARG A 143 4.09 -12.00 -17.94
N PHE A 144 4.67 -11.90 -19.14
CA PHE A 144 6.01 -12.43 -19.41
C PHE A 144 7.08 -11.76 -18.54
N THR A 145 7.02 -10.42 -18.41
CA THR A 145 7.93 -9.66 -17.56
C THR A 145 7.81 -10.08 -16.08
N ALA A 146 6.59 -10.29 -15.59
CA ALA A 146 6.35 -10.76 -14.23
C ALA A 146 6.88 -12.19 -14.00
N LEU A 147 6.69 -13.08 -14.98
CA LEU A 147 7.20 -14.45 -14.95
C LEU A 147 8.75 -14.46 -14.91
N LYS A 148 9.40 -13.65 -15.75
CA LYS A 148 10.86 -13.52 -15.77
C LYS A 148 11.42 -13.02 -14.44
N ARG A 149 10.82 -11.98 -13.86
CA ARG A 149 11.23 -11.45 -12.54
C ARG A 149 11.05 -12.48 -11.43
N ALA A 150 9.98 -13.27 -11.48
CA ALA A 150 9.77 -14.35 -10.51
C ALA A 150 10.86 -15.43 -10.64
N TYR A 151 11.18 -15.84 -11.86
CA TYR A 151 12.23 -16.81 -12.15
C TYR A 151 13.60 -16.37 -11.62
N GLU A 152 14.03 -15.14 -11.90
CA GLU A 152 15.31 -14.58 -11.43
C GLU A 152 15.38 -14.59 -9.89
N LYS A 153 14.29 -14.19 -9.23
CA LYS A 153 14.22 -14.16 -7.77
C LYS A 153 14.20 -15.56 -7.13
N ALA A 154 13.60 -16.54 -7.79
CA ALA A 154 13.59 -17.92 -7.35
C ALA A 154 14.99 -18.54 -7.41
N LEU A 155 15.71 -18.29 -8.51
CA LEU A 155 17.10 -18.72 -8.68
C LEU A 155 18.02 -18.12 -7.63
N ALA A 156 17.98 -16.80 -7.44
CA ALA A 156 18.83 -16.12 -6.45
C ALA A 156 18.63 -16.69 -5.03
N ARG A 157 17.38 -16.98 -4.63
CA ARG A 157 17.08 -17.59 -3.34
C ARG A 157 17.59 -19.03 -3.22
N ARG A 158 17.54 -19.80 -4.29
CA ARG A 158 18.02 -21.19 -4.30
C ARG A 158 19.54 -21.26 -4.31
N GLU A 159 20.19 -20.44 -5.13
CA GLU A 159 21.64 -20.34 -5.17
C GLU A 159 22.22 -19.87 -3.83
N GLU A 160 21.57 -18.91 -3.16
CA GLU A 160 21.96 -18.49 -1.80
C GLU A 160 21.79 -19.61 -0.76
N ALA A 161 20.70 -20.39 -0.87
CA ALA A 161 20.45 -21.53 0.00
C ALA A 161 21.43 -22.69 -0.23
N GLU A 162 21.90 -22.89 -1.46
CA GLU A 162 22.92 -23.88 -1.81
C GLU A 162 24.33 -23.41 -1.41
N ARG A 163 24.63 -22.12 -1.56
CA ARG A 163 25.92 -21.52 -1.19
C ARG A 163 26.13 -21.45 0.33
N ARG A 164 25.06 -21.35 1.12
CA ARG A 164 25.13 -21.41 2.58
C ARG A 164 25.23 -22.88 3.00
N PRO A 165 26.40 -23.41 3.41
CA PRO A 165 26.47 -24.80 3.87
C PRO A 165 25.48 -24.98 5.01
N ARG A 166 24.58 -25.96 4.87
CA ARG A 166 23.66 -26.36 5.93
C ARG A 166 24.50 -26.63 7.17
N ARG A 167 24.51 -25.71 8.15
CA ARG A 167 25.00 -26.01 9.48
C ARG A 167 24.19 -27.21 9.94
N ARG A 168 24.78 -28.40 9.89
CA ARG A 168 24.27 -29.60 10.54
C ARG A 168 24.05 -29.18 11.98
N ARG A 169 22.78 -29.05 12.38
CA ARG A 169 22.42 -29.04 13.79
C ARG A 169 22.72 -30.48 14.24
N ALA A 170 23.86 -30.65 14.91
CA ALA A 170 24.15 -31.82 15.72
C ALA A 170 23.37 -31.71 17.03
#